data_AF-W7QPJ4-F1
#
_entry.id   AF-W7QPJ4-F1
#
_cell.length_a   1.000
_cell.length_b   1.000
_cell.length_c   1.000
_cell.angle_alpha   90.00
_cell.angle_beta   90.00
_cell.angle_gamma   90.00
#
_symmetry.space_group_name_H-M   'P 1'
#
loop_
_entity.id
_entity.type
_entity.pdbx_description
1 polymer ?
#
loop_
_entity_poly.entity_id
_entity_poly.type
_entity_poly.pdbx_seq_one_letter_code
_entity_poly.pdbx_strand_id
1 'polypeptide(L)' 'MTRNLCIDGYMGKVRLTLTHDRFEPGSKVLQGISMGWPAILSSLKSLLENGEPLFLDWG' A
#
# COMPACT_ATOMS: atom_id res chain seq x y z
N MET A 1 -6.94 5.72 10.44
CA MET A 1 -6.61 4.32 10.84
C MET A 1 -6.94 3.38 9.69
N THR A 2 -6.10 2.40 9.37
CA THR A 2 -6.38 1.40 8.31
C THR A 2 -7.66 0.63 8.65
N ARG A 3 -8.64 0.60 7.75
CA ARG A 3 -9.93 -0.05 8.05
C ARG A 3 -10.49 -0.95 6.96
N ASN A 4 -9.98 -0.86 5.73
CA ASN A 4 -10.49 -1.70 4.65
C ASN A 4 -9.33 -2.32 3.87
N LEU A 5 -9.38 -3.64 3.75
CA LEU A 5 -8.59 -4.45 2.84
C LEU A 5 -9.58 -5.18 1.94
N CYS A 6 -9.67 -4.76 0.68
CA CYS A 6 -10.51 -5.42 -0.31
C CYS A 6 -9.62 -6.14 -1.33
N ILE A 7 -9.95 -7.40 -1.61
CA ILE A 7 -9.29 -8.23 -2.61
C ILE A 7 -10.35 -8.69 -3.60
N ASP A 8 -10.18 -8.33 -4.87
CA ASP A 8 -11.09 -8.71 -5.94
C ASP A 8 -10.35 -9.05 -7.24
N GLY A 9 -11.06 -9.74 -8.14
CA GLY A 9 -10.57 -10.02 -9.48
C GLY A 9 -10.64 -8.79 -10.37
N TYR A 10 -9.58 -8.52 -11.13
CA TYR A 10 -9.51 -7.43 -12.08
C TYR A 10 -8.66 -7.81 -13.29
N MET A 11 -9.30 -7.92 -14.46
CA MET A 11 -8.62 -8.16 -15.75
C MET A 11 -7.67 -9.37 -15.74
N GLY A 12 -8.13 -10.50 -15.17
CA GLY A 12 -7.32 -11.72 -15.04
C GLY A 12 -6.21 -11.64 -14.00
N LYS A 13 -6.17 -10.58 -13.19
CA LYS A 13 -5.27 -10.39 -12.05
C LYS A 13 -6.07 -10.15 -10.77
N VAL A 14 -5.36 -9.97 -9.67
CA VAL A 14 -5.94 -9.53 -8.39
C VAL A 14 -5.73 -8.03 -8.23
N ARG A 15 -6.75 -7.33 -7.74
CA ARG A 15 -6.65 -5.95 -7.27
C ARG A 15 -6.78 -5.94 -5.76
N LEU A 16 -5.84 -5.22 -5.13
CA LEU A 16 -5.77 -4.99 -3.71
C LEU A 16 -6.10 -3.52 -3.45
N THR A 17 -7.16 -3.26 -2.69
CA THR A 17 -7.53 -1.89 -2.29
C THR A 17 -7.34 -1.74 -0.79
N LEU A 18 -6.51 -0.77 -0.41
CA LEU A 18 -6.26 -0.41 0.97
C LEU A 18 -6.82 0.98 1.24
N THR A 19 -7.75 1.11 2.19
CA THR A 19 -8.30 2.40 2.59
C THR A 19 -7.85 2.77 3.99
N HIS A 20 -7.24 3.95 4.10
CA HIS A 20 -7.01 4.62 5.37
C HIS A 20 -7.85 5.90 5.39
N ASP A 21 -8.59 6.10 6.47
CA ASP A 21 -9.51 7.22 6.61
C ASP A 21 -9.50 7.81 8.03
N ARG A 22 -10.38 8.81 8.22
CA ARG A 22 -10.66 9.49 9.49
C ARG A 22 -9.40 10.11 10.08
N PHE A 23 -8.72 10.86 9.23
CA PHE A 23 -7.63 11.74 9.64
C PHE A 23 -8.21 13.05 10.12
N GLU A 24 -7.76 13.50 11.28
CA GLU A 24 -7.99 14.86 11.73
C GLU A 24 -7.35 15.87 10.75
N PRO A 25 -7.90 17.09 10.63
CA PRO A 25 -7.26 18.17 9.90
C PRO A 25 -5.80 18.37 10.35
N GLY A 26 -4.87 18.45 9.39
CA GLY A 26 -3.44 18.58 9.70
C GLY A 26 -2.76 17.30 10.22
N SER A 27 -3.37 16.12 10.03
CA SER A 27 -2.79 14.85 10.46
C SER A 27 -1.40 14.58 9.84
N LYS A 28 -0.37 14.58 10.68
CA LYS A 28 0.98 14.10 10.33
C LYS A 28 0.98 12.62 9.93
N VAL A 29 0.00 11.85 10.43
CA VAL A 29 -0.16 10.43 10.07
C VAL A 29 -0.53 10.29 8.60
N LEU A 30 -1.47 11.10 8.10
CA LEU A 30 -1.85 11.11 6.68
C LEU A 30 -0.62 11.35 5.79
N GLN A 31 0.22 12.32 6.15
CA GLN A 31 1.45 12.60 5.42
C GLN A 31 2.40 11.39 5.39
N GLY A 32 2.68 10.78 6.55
CA GLY A 32 3.60 9.64 6.63
C GLY A 32 3.10 8.40 5.87
N ILE A 33 1.82 8.05 6.02
CA ILE A 33 1.25 6.86 5.38
C ILE A 33 1.13 7.02 3.86
N SER A 34 0.95 8.26 3.37
CA SER A 34 0.84 8.54 1.93
C SER A 34 2.14 8.26 1.19
N MET A 35 3.27 8.26 1.89
CA MET A 35 4.58 7.88 1.36
C MET A 35 4.91 6.40 1.63
N GLY A 36 4.66 5.92 2.86
CA GLY A 36 5.08 4.58 3.28
C GLY A 36 4.31 3.43 2.61
N TRP A 37 2.97 3.50 2.55
CA TRP A 37 2.16 2.40 2.03
C TRP A 37 2.35 2.12 0.54
N PRO A 38 2.45 3.12 -0.35
CA PRO A 38 2.77 2.86 -1.76
C PRO A 38 4.04 2.02 -1.95
N ALA A 39 5.06 2.26 -1.12
CA ALA A 39 6.31 1.53 -1.20
C ALA A 39 6.16 0.09 -0.69
N ILE A 40 5.48 -0.11 0.45
CA ILE A 40 5.16 -1.45 0.98
C ILE A 40 4.38 -2.27 -0.06
N LEU A 41 3.35 -1.67 -0.68
CA LEU A 41 2.54 -2.33 -1.70
C LEU A 41 3.35 -2.64 -2.98
N SER A 42 4.32 -1.79 -3.34
CA SER A 42 5.22 -2.04 -4.46
C SER A 42 6.17 -3.21 -4.18
N SER A 43 6.74 -3.29 -2.96
CA SER A 43 7.60 -4.40 -2.55
C SER A 43 6.84 -5.73 -2.51
N LEU A 44 5.60 -5.72 -1.98
CA LEU A 44 4.70 -6.87 -2.04
C LEU A 44 4.42 -7.30 -3.48
N LYS A 45 4.15 -6.36 -4.39
CA LYS A 45 3.94 -6.67 -5.81
C LYS A 45 5.15 -7.37 -6.43
N SER A 46 6.36 -6.88 -6.20
CA SER A 46 7.56 -7.53 -6.72
C SER A 46 7.76 -8.93 -6.16
N LEU A 47 7.53 -9.12 -4.86
CA LEU A 47 7.60 -10.44 -4.24
C LEU A 47 6.63 -11.42 -4.93
N LEU A 48 5.41 -10.96 -5.21
CA LEU A 48 4.39 -11.79 -5.87
C LEU A 48 4.66 -12.04 -7.36
N GLU A 49 5.23 -11.08 -8.08
CA GLU A 49 5.46 -11.21 -9.53
C GLU A 49 6.80 -11.86 -9.88
N ASN A 50 7.83 -11.65 -9.05
CA ASN A 50 9.21 -12.02 -9.36
C ASN A 50 9.83 -12.99 -8.33
N GLY A 51 9.15 -13.25 -7.22
CA GLY A 51 9.67 -14.09 -6.12
C GLY A 51 10.59 -13.37 -5.14
N GLU A 52 10.92 -12.10 -5.38
CA GLU A 52 11.82 -11.31 -4.55
C GLU A 52 11.24 -9.91 -4.25
N PRO A 53 11.37 -9.40 -3.01
CA PRO A 53 10.84 -8.09 -2.65
C PRO A 53 11.65 -6.95 -3.27
N LEU A 54 11.02 -5.79 -3.45
CA LEU A 54 11.79 -4.57 -3.72
C LEU A 54 12.42 -4.09 -2.42
N PHE A 55 13.75 -3.95 -2.43
CA PHE A 55 14.49 -3.24 -1.40
C PHE A 55 14.42 -1.75 -1.70
N LEU A 56 13.76 -1.02 -0.82
CA LEU A 56 13.54 0.41 -0.95
C LEU A 56 14.66 1.13 -0.21
N ASP A 57 15.32 2.04 -0.91
CA ASP A 57 16.23 3.00 -0.29
C ASP A 57 15.40 4.19 0.21
N TRP A 58 15.51 4.48 1.49
CA TRP A 58 14.68 5.45 2.19
C TRP A 58 15.37 6.78 2.46
N GLY A 59 16.67 6.89 2.15
CA GLY A 59 17.48 8.08 2.44
C GLY A 59 17.80 8.26 3.91
#